data_AF-A0A4R0R8B9-F1
#
_entry.id   AF-A0A4R0R8B9-F1
#
_cell.length_a   1.000
_cell.length_b   1.000
_cell.length_c   1.000
_cell.angle_alpha   90.00
_cell.angle_beta   90.00
_cell.angle_gamma   90.00
#
_symmetry.space_group_name_H-M   'P 1'
#
loop_
_entity.id
_entity.type
_entity.pdbx_description
1 polymer ?
#
loop_
_entity_poly.entity_id
_entity_poly.type
_entity_poly.pdbx_seq_one_letter_code
_entity_poly.pdbx_strand_id
1 'polypeptide(L)'
;MDLQLHNRKVAQHICRICGVSTATRCQRCKAAFYCGDEHAEQDQPAHSSECTPHTSNTLPDVQTFDVLLFAHNEDQPRMVKIPWKWDSSGQQTLLRPWEKSWYPLYIASRYPNGPAMPGHRVFVAFHNDMFQMDGSPKNRCMERFCDGELGQVWKDHVWVLRTRRVSSGLYGDLVWDEDVPLLKTYLKEHGKNDPGPMTISWDSSECRSQ
;
A
#
# COMPACT_ATOMS: atom_id res chain seq x y z
N MET A 1 -13.60 -33.27 14.88
CA MET A 1 -12.94 -33.88 13.70
C MET A 1 -12.41 -32.75 12.84
N ASP A 2 -11.11 -32.51 12.95
CA ASP A 2 -10.18 -32.28 11.82
C ASP A 2 -10.63 -32.88 10.48
N LEU A 3 -10.32 -32.38 9.28
CA LEU A 3 -9.53 -31.23 8.75
C LEU A 3 -10.23 -30.80 7.40
N GLN A 4 -9.78 -29.90 6.52
CA GLN A 4 -8.52 -29.19 6.29
C GLN A 4 -8.78 -27.85 5.55
N LEU A 5 -7.79 -26.95 5.49
CA LEU A 5 -7.78 -25.83 4.54
C LEU A 5 -7.19 -26.26 3.19
N HIS A 6 -7.83 -25.92 2.06
CA HIS A 6 -7.17 -25.79 0.75
C HIS A 6 -7.87 -24.76 -0.15
N ASN A 7 -7.72 -23.46 0.13
CA ASN A 7 -7.97 -22.44 -0.90
C ASN A 7 -6.65 -22.15 -1.65
N ARG A 8 -6.70 -22.33 -2.98
CA ARG A 8 -5.56 -22.72 -3.80
C ARG A 8 -4.66 -21.52 -4.15
N LYS A 9 -3.54 -21.40 -3.44
CA LYS A 9 -2.35 -20.72 -4.00
C LYS A 9 -1.86 -21.46 -5.25
N VAL A 10 -0.89 -20.80 -5.89
CA VAL A 10 0.06 -21.32 -6.91
C VAL A 10 -0.39 -21.07 -8.36
N ALA A 11 0.21 -20.05 -8.97
CA ALA A 11 0.49 -20.06 -10.40
C ALA A 11 1.45 -21.23 -10.66
N GLN A 12 0.91 -22.36 -11.13
CA GLN A 12 1.68 -23.58 -11.32
C GLN A 12 2.51 -23.44 -12.59
N HIS A 13 3.84 -23.38 -12.44
CA HIS A 13 4.74 -23.44 -13.58
C HIS A 13 4.66 -24.83 -14.23
N ILE A 14 4.64 -24.86 -15.57
CA ILE A 14 4.43 -26.08 -16.36
C ILE A 14 5.66 -26.39 -17.19
N CYS A 15 5.94 -27.68 -17.39
CA CYS A 15 6.99 -28.11 -18.31
C CYS A 15 6.68 -27.68 -19.74
N ARG A 16 7.64 -27.02 -20.43
CA ARG A 16 7.45 -26.57 -21.83
C ARG A 16 7.19 -27.71 -22.82
N ILE A 17 7.68 -28.91 -22.52
CA ILE A 17 7.55 -30.08 -23.41
C ILE A 17 6.26 -30.87 -23.15
N CYS A 18 5.98 -31.26 -21.90
CA CYS A 18 4.87 -32.17 -21.57
C CYS A 18 3.70 -31.52 -20.79
N GLY A 19 3.77 -30.23 -20.46
CA GLY A 19 2.71 -29.51 -19.73
C GLY A 19 2.54 -29.88 -18.24
N VAL A 20 3.27 -30.88 -17.73
CA VAL A 20 3.19 -31.31 -16.33
C VAL A 20 3.69 -30.21 -15.39
N SER A 21 2.98 -29.98 -14.28
CA SER A 21 3.37 -29.04 -13.22
C SER A 21 4.75 -29.36 -12.66
N THR A 22 5.63 -28.38 -12.61
CA THR A 22 7.03 -28.53 -12.13
C THR A 22 7.52 -27.28 -11.42
N ALA A 23 8.50 -27.44 -10.53
CA ALA A 23 9.27 -26.34 -9.94
C ALA A 23 10.69 -26.22 -10.53
N THR A 24 11.14 -27.22 -11.29
CA THR A 24 12.49 -27.25 -11.88
C THR A 24 12.54 -26.32 -13.09
N ARG A 25 13.57 -25.46 -13.12
CA ARG A 25 13.73 -24.39 -14.10
C ARG A 25 15.16 -24.30 -14.61
N CYS A 26 15.33 -23.77 -15.82
CA CYS A 26 16.64 -23.50 -16.40
C CYS A 26 17.48 -22.60 -15.46
N GLN A 27 18.66 -23.06 -15.05
CA GLN A 27 19.53 -22.32 -14.12
C GLN A 27 20.03 -20.99 -14.72
N ARG A 28 20.19 -20.93 -16.05
CA ARG A 28 20.68 -19.76 -16.78
C ARG A 28 19.63 -18.64 -16.86
N CYS A 29 18.42 -18.91 -17.34
CA CYS A 29 17.40 -17.87 -17.56
C CYS A 29 16.33 -17.78 -16.46
N LYS A 30 16.15 -18.82 -15.65
CA LYS A 30 15.08 -18.99 -14.64
C LYS A 30 13.63 -18.88 -15.14
N ALA A 31 13.42 -18.67 -16.44
CA ALA A 31 12.10 -18.45 -17.06
C ALA A 31 11.48 -19.71 -17.70
N ALA A 32 12.30 -20.63 -18.22
CA ALA A 32 11.85 -21.91 -18.76
C ALA A 32 11.82 -23.00 -17.69
N PHE A 33 10.80 -23.86 -17.73
CA PHE A 33 10.49 -24.89 -16.75
C PHE A 33 10.39 -26.28 -17.39
N TYR A 34 10.91 -27.30 -16.70
CA TYR A 34 10.97 -28.69 -17.17
C TYR A 34 10.68 -29.65 -16.01
N CYS A 35 10.11 -30.83 -16.27
CA CYS A 35 9.89 -31.82 -15.19
C CYS A 35 11.13 -32.70 -14.90
N GLY A 36 12.16 -32.62 -15.75
CA GLY A 36 13.44 -33.32 -15.63
C GLY A 36 14.41 -32.88 -16.72
N ASP A 37 15.66 -33.33 -16.63
CA ASP A 37 16.74 -32.89 -17.54
C ASP A 37 16.51 -33.36 -18.99
N GLU A 38 15.90 -34.53 -19.21
CA GLU A 38 15.50 -35.04 -20.54
C GLU A 38 14.69 -34.01 -21.34
N HIS A 39 13.69 -33.37 -20.73
CA HIS A 39 12.90 -32.32 -21.37
C HIS A 39 13.63 -30.97 -21.47
N ALA A 40 14.67 -30.74 -20.66
CA ALA A 40 15.52 -29.55 -20.77
C ALA A 40 16.53 -29.69 -21.93
N GLU A 41 17.08 -30.89 -22.13
CA GLU A 41 17.93 -31.26 -23.26
C GLU A 41 17.12 -31.27 -24.57
N GLN A 42 15.89 -31.79 -24.56
CA GLN A 42 14.99 -31.75 -25.71
C GLN A 42 14.64 -30.31 -26.14
N ASP A 43 14.38 -29.39 -25.20
CA ASP A 43 14.14 -27.98 -25.53
C ASP A 43 15.44 -27.21 -25.84
N GLN A 44 16.63 -27.76 -25.55
CA GLN A 44 17.91 -27.03 -25.64
C GLN A 44 18.12 -26.30 -26.98
N PRO A 45 17.88 -26.89 -28.17
CA PRO A 45 18.11 -26.20 -29.43
C PRO A 45 17.19 -24.98 -29.59
N ALA A 46 15.89 -25.13 -29.33
CA ALA A 46 14.92 -24.04 -29.42
C ALA A 46 15.15 -23.00 -28.31
N HIS A 47 15.21 -23.46 -27.06
CA HIS A 47 15.46 -22.64 -25.89
C HIS A 47 16.74 -21.83 -26.00
N SER A 48 17.83 -22.37 -26.56
CA SER A 48 19.12 -21.66 -26.64
C SER A 48 19.03 -20.29 -27.32
N SER A 49 18.15 -20.14 -28.31
CA SER A 49 17.88 -18.88 -29.02
C SER A 49 17.10 -17.86 -28.17
N GLU A 50 16.28 -18.34 -27.23
CA GLU A 50 15.47 -17.55 -26.30
C GLU A 50 16.15 -17.40 -24.91
N CYS A 51 17.23 -18.14 -24.65
CA CYS A 51 17.86 -18.31 -23.33
C CYS A 51 18.76 -17.13 -22.97
N THR A 52 18.12 -15.98 -22.76
CA THR A 52 18.74 -14.81 -22.15
C THR A 52 19.18 -15.18 -20.73
N PRO A 53 20.48 -15.05 -20.38
CA PRO A 53 20.91 -15.22 -19.01
C PRO A 53 20.14 -14.28 -18.09
N HIS A 54 19.71 -14.78 -16.95
CA HIS A 54 19.21 -13.97 -15.86
C HIS A 54 20.40 -13.26 -15.21
N THR A 55 20.93 -12.25 -15.91
CA THR A 55 21.90 -11.31 -15.36
C THR A 55 21.26 -10.63 -14.16
N SER A 56 21.79 -10.88 -12.96
CA SER A 56 21.36 -10.21 -11.73
C SER A 56 21.84 -8.74 -11.65
N ASN A 57 21.94 -8.08 -12.81
CA ASN A 57 22.49 -6.74 -13.03
C ASN A 57 21.67 -5.91 -14.05
N THR A 58 20.52 -6.39 -14.53
CA THR A 58 19.39 -5.46 -14.61
C THR A 58 19.11 -4.96 -13.20
N LEU A 59 18.69 -3.69 -13.06
CA LEU A 59 18.27 -3.09 -11.79
C LEU A 59 17.44 -4.12 -10.99
N PRO A 60 17.63 -4.24 -9.66
CA PRO A 60 16.95 -5.25 -8.86
C PRO A 60 15.46 -5.20 -9.19
N ASP A 61 14.81 -6.36 -9.28
CA ASP A 61 13.38 -6.43 -9.56
C ASP A 61 12.63 -5.73 -8.42
N VAL A 62 12.41 -4.42 -8.61
CA VAL A 62 11.97 -3.52 -7.56
C VAL A 62 10.51 -3.82 -7.37
N GLN A 63 10.22 -4.71 -6.43
CA GLN A 63 8.86 -4.92 -5.96
C GLN A 63 8.29 -3.55 -5.60
N THR A 64 7.17 -3.22 -6.22
CA THR A 64 6.49 -1.95 -6.04
C THR A 64 5.10 -2.21 -5.50
N PHE A 65 4.55 -1.23 -4.79
CA PHE A 65 3.11 -1.13 -4.61
C PHE A 65 2.56 0.01 -5.45
N ASP A 66 1.40 -0.19 -6.05
CA ASP A 66 0.59 0.88 -6.60
C ASP A 66 -0.11 1.63 -5.45
N VAL A 67 0.24 2.91 -5.28
CA VAL A 67 -0.26 3.78 -4.20
C VAL A 67 -0.94 5.01 -4.80
N LEU A 68 -1.93 5.55 -4.09
CA LEU A 68 -2.58 6.81 -4.44
C LEU A 68 -1.77 7.97 -3.83
N LEU A 69 -1.20 8.83 -4.66
CA LEU A 69 -0.48 10.03 -4.23
C LEU A 69 -1.36 11.28 -4.36
N PHE A 70 -1.48 12.02 -3.26
CA PHE A 70 -1.94 13.41 -3.20
C PHE A 70 -0.72 14.32 -3.05
N ALA A 71 -0.12 14.75 -4.15
CA ALA A 71 1.01 15.68 -4.08
C ALA A 71 0.50 17.11 -3.80
N HIS A 72 1.08 17.80 -2.81
CA HIS A 72 0.52 19.05 -2.30
C HIS A 72 0.40 20.17 -3.36
N ASN A 73 1.27 20.12 -4.37
CA ASN A 73 1.40 21.06 -5.47
C ASN A 73 0.56 20.69 -6.70
N GLU A 74 0.11 19.44 -6.83
CA GLU A 74 -0.72 18.95 -7.93
C GLU A 74 -2.21 19.26 -7.67
N ASP A 75 -3.04 19.19 -8.72
CA ASP A 75 -4.47 19.49 -8.67
C ASP A 75 -5.37 18.23 -8.69
N GLN A 76 -4.81 17.06 -9.00
CA GLN A 76 -5.51 15.77 -9.04
C GLN A 76 -4.59 14.67 -8.50
N PRO A 77 -5.12 13.65 -7.81
CA PRO A 77 -4.31 12.55 -7.33
C PRO A 77 -3.98 11.58 -8.47
N ARG A 78 -2.91 10.81 -8.29
CA ARG A 78 -2.45 9.83 -9.28
C ARG A 78 -1.92 8.57 -8.64
N MET A 79 -2.00 7.46 -9.38
CA MET A 79 -1.32 6.23 -9.01
C MET A 79 0.18 6.36 -9.27
N VAL A 80 0.99 5.96 -8.30
CA VAL A 80 2.45 5.91 -8.40
C VAL A 80 2.98 4.61 -7.79
N LYS A 81 4.14 4.19 -8.28
CA LYS A 81 4.80 2.96 -7.81
C LYS A 81 5.79 3.26 -6.69
N ILE A 82 5.59 2.67 -5.51
CA ILE A 82 6.48 2.79 -4.35
C ILE A 82 7.34 1.53 -4.23
N PRO A 83 8.66 1.62 -4.42
CA PRO A 83 9.59 0.52 -4.16
C PRO A 83 9.49 -0.01 -2.73
N TRP A 84 9.61 -1.32 -2.55
CA TRP A 84 9.69 -1.94 -1.23
C TRP A 84 10.57 -3.21 -1.24
N LYS A 85 10.96 -3.65 -0.05
CA LYS A 85 11.74 -4.87 0.17
C LYS A 85 11.30 -5.58 1.45
N TRP A 86 11.61 -6.88 1.55
CA TRP A 86 11.59 -7.56 2.84
C TRP A 86 12.81 -7.16 3.67
N ASP A 87 12.63 -6.99 4.97
CA ASP A 87 13.72 -6.86 5.95
C ASP A 87 14.02 -8.19 6.65
N SER A 88 15.05 -8.20 7.51
CA SER A 88 15.49 -9.37 8.27
C SER A 88 14.48 -9.85 9.32
N SER A 89 13.45 -9.06 9.65
CA SER A 89 12.36 -9.46 10.55
C SER A 89 11.18 -10.09 9.80
N GLY A 90 11.22 -10.12 8.47
CA GLY A 90 10.11 -10.60 7.63
C GLY A 90 8.98 -9.58 7.48
N GLN A 91 9.23 -8.29 7.76
CA GLN A 91 8.30 -7.20 7.44
C GLN A 91 8.63 -6.55 6.10
N GLN A 92 7.67 -5.80 5.56
CA GLN A 92 7.84 -5.03 4.33
C GLN A 92 8.34 -3.62 4.65
N THR A 93 9.59 -3.35 4.32
CA THR A 93 10.17 -2.00 4.35
C THR A 93 9.86 -1.29 3.04
N LEU A 94 9.01 -0.26 3.10
CA LEU A 94 8.76 0.67 2.01
C LEU A 94 9.95 1.63 1.86
N LEU A 95 10.39 1.90 0.62
CA LEU A 95 11.33 2.99 0.36
C LEU A 95 10.56 4.31 0.43
N ARG A 96 11.28 5.36 0.81
CA ARG A 96 10.71 6.58 1.38
C ARG A 96 10.98 7.82 0.51
N PRO A 97 10.20 8.08 -0.56
CA PRO A 97 10.42 9.24 -1.45
C PRO A 97 10.05 10.64 -0.92
N TRP A 98 9.14 10.80 0.04
CA TRP A 98 8.73 12.10 0.62
C TRP A 98 9.12 12.21 2.10
N GLU A 99 10.33 12.70 2.39
CA GLU A 99 11.00 12.62 3.70
C GLU A 99 10.14 12.93 4.95
N LYS A 100 9.18 13.85 4.85
CA LYS A 100 8.29 14.25 5.94
C LYS A 100 7.04 13.36 6.10
N SER A 101 6.63 12.66 5.06
CA SER A 101 5.29 12.05 4.94
C SER A 101 5.29 10.57 5.33
N TRP A 102 5.70 10.25 6.56
CA TRP A 102 5.84 8.87 7.06
C TRP A 102 5.03 8.53 8.31
N TYR A 103 4.24 9.45 8.85
CA TYR A 103 3.37 9.12 9.97
C TYR A 103 2.16 8.31 9.47
N PRO A 104 1.91 7.09 9.99
CA PRO A 104 0.86 6.22 9.47
C PRO A 104 -0.49 6.48 10.14
N LEU A 105 -1.46 7.01 9.38
CA LEU A 105 -2.87 7.02 9.74
C LEU A 105 -3.55 5.77 9.19
N TYR A 106 -4.07 4.91 10.07
CA TYR A 106 -4.80 3.70 9.68
C TYR A 106 -6.30 3.98 9.47
N ILE A 107 -6.81 3.58 8.31
CA ILE A 107 -8.20 3.80 7.89
C ILE A 107 -8.90 2.45 7.77
N ALA A 108 -9.65 2.06 8.82
CA ALA A 108 -10.39 0.81 8.90
C ALA A 108 -11.93 0.99 8.90
N SER A 109 -12.41 2.23 8.99
CA SER A 109 -13.83 2.61 9.00
C SER A 109 -14.12 3.65 7.92
N ARG A 110 -15.36 3.73 7.44
CA ARG A 110 -15.75 4.66 6.35
C ARG A 110 -15.58 6.14 6.69
N TYR A 111 -15.60 6.46 7.98
CA TYR A 111 -15.34 7.76 8.60
C TYR A 111 -14.87 7.51 10.05
N PRO A 112 -14.29 8.50 10.76
CA PRO A 112 -13.90 8.33 12.16
C PRO A 112 -15.06 7.82 13.02
N ASN A 113 -14.82 6.78 13.82
CA ASN A 113 -15.83 6.09 14.64
C ASN A 113 -17.05 5.51 13.87
N GLY A 114 -16.99 5.46 12.54
CA GLY A 114 -18.04 4.92 11.67
C GLY A 114 -18.00 3.40 11.47
N PRO A 115 -18.91 2.86 10.62
CA PRO A 115 -18.90 1.44 10.29
C PRO A 115 -17.61 1.04 9.56
N ALA A 116 -17.23 -0.23 9.72
CA ALA A 116 -16.04 -0.80 9.09
C ALA A 116 -16.04 -0.64 7.56
N MET A 117 -14.84 -0.55 6.98
CA MET A 117 -14.66 -0.49 5.53
C MET A 117 -15.19 -1.77 4.84
N PRO A 118 -15.85 -1.65 3.67
CA PRO A 118 -16.38 -2.80 2.94
C PRO A 118 -15.30 -3.84 2.62
N GLY A 119 -15.63 -5.13 2.77
CA GLY A 119 -14.72 -6.23 2.48
C GLY A 119 -13.54 -6.38 3.45
N HIS A 120 -13.64 -5.81 4.67
CA HIS A 120 -12.57 -5.79 5.66
C HIS A 120 -11.28 -5.12 5.17
N ARG A 121 -11.38 -4.19 4.20
CA ARG A 121 -10.24 -3.38 3.74
C ARG A 121 -9.69 -2.55 4.90
N VAL A 122 -8.38 -2.39 4.94
CA VAL A 122 -7.71 -1.38 5.78
C VAL A 122 -6.73 -0.64 4.88
N PHE A 123 -6.77 0.69 4.92
CA PHE A 123 -5.77 1.53 4.27
C PHE A 123 -4.81 2.09 5.31
N VAL A 124 -3.62 2.47 4.85
CA VAL A 124 -2.72 3.33 5.60
C VAL A 124 -2.44 4.56 4.74
N ALA A 125 -2.79 5.73 5.28
CA ALA A 125 -2.46 7.02 4.71
C ALA A 125 -1.23 7.54 5.45
N PHE A 126 -0.12 7.67 4.73
CA PHE A 126 1.11 8.21 5.26
C PHE A 126 1.14 9.71 5.02
N HIS A 127 1.32 10.49 6.09
CA HIS A 127 1.29 11.95 6.07
C HIS A 127 2.42 12.54 6.92
N ASN A 128 2.66 13.84 6.75
CA ASN A 128 3.43 14.63 7.69
C ASN A 128 2.52 14.90 8.91
N ASP A 129 2.97 14.59 10.13
CA ASP A 129 2.27 14.86 11.40
C ASP A 129 2.68 16.20 12.03
N MET A 130 3.87 16.69 11.71
CA MET A 130 4.44 17.96 12.18
C MET A 130 3.96 19.20 11.39
N PHE A 131 3.01 19.02 10.46
CA PHE A 131 2.55 20.04 9.49
C PHE A 131 2.01 21.35 10.09
N GLN A 132 1.59 21.31 11.35
CA GLN A 132 1.13 22.47 12.10
C GLN A 132 2.29 23.38 12.53
N MET A 133 3.50 22.82 12.70
CA MET A 133 4.67 23.51 13.26
C MET A 133 5.79 23.76 12.23
N ASP A 134 5.88 22.95 11.18
CA ASP A 134 7.01 22.95 10.24
C ASP A 134 6.85 23.90 9.03
N GLY A 135 5.78 24.69 8.99
CA GLY A 135 5.49 25.62 7.89
C GLY A 135 5.03 24.97 6.59
N SER A 136 4.70 23.68 6.57
CA SER A 136 4.35 22.95 5.34
C SER A 136 3.22 23.60 4.51
N PRO A 137 3.23 23.40 3.18
CA PRO A 137 2.20 23.93 2.28
C PRO A 137 0.88 23.16 2.41
N LYS A 138 -0.24 23.83 2.14
CA LYS A 138 -1.57 23.21 2.04
C LYS A 138 -1.61 22.20 0.88
N ASN A 139 -2.21 21.04 1.11
CA ASN A 139 -2.39 20.03 0.08
C ASN A 139 -3.60 20.36 -0.81
N ARG A 140 -3.34 21.04 -1.94
CA ARG A 140 -4.40 21.46 -2.88
C ARG A 140 -5.04 20.28 -3.62
N CYS A 141 -4.25 19.22 -3.86
CA CYS A 141 -4.73 18.00 -4.48
C CYS A 141 -5.86 17.36 -3.67
N MET A 142 -5.73 17.25 -2.34
CA MET A 142 -6.78 16.70 -1.47
C MET A 142 -8.02 17.60 -1.41
N GLU A 143 -7.82 18.92 -1.38
CA GLU A 143 -8.91 19.90 -1.37
C GLU A 143 -9.77 19.80 -2.65
N ARG A 144 -9.13 19.81 -3.83
CA ARG A 144 -9.84 19.62 -5.11
C ARG A 144 -10.44 18.22 -5.23
N PHE A 145 -9.72 17.19 -4.82
CA PHE A 145 -10.22 15.81 -4.87
C PHE A 145 -11.50 15.63 -4.05
N CYS A 146 -11.63 16.35 -2.94
CA CYS A 146 -12.84 16.34 -2.10
C CYS A 146 -13.81 17.49 -2.43
N ASP A 147 -13.68 18.15 -3.57
CA ASP A 147 -14.58 19.22 -4.04
C ASP A 147 -14.69 20.41 -3.06
N GLY A 148 -13.66 20.64 -2.24
CA GLY A 148 -13.65 21.63 -1.15
C GLY A 148 -14.22 21.14 0.19
N GLU A 149 -14.84 19.96 0.25
CA GLU A 149 -15.59 19.45 1.41
C GLU A 149 -14.73 18.63 2.41
N LEU A 150 -13.40 18.82 2.41
CA LEU A 150 -12.50 18.15 3.35
C LEU A 150 -12.92 18.37 4.81
N GLY A 151 -12.88 17.31 5.62
CA GLY A 151 -13.20 17.43 7.04
C GLY A 151 -12.12 18.10 7.89
N GLN A 152 -10.88 18.18 7.40
CA GLN A 152 -9.78 18.91 8.02
C GLN A 152 -8.79 19.45 6.99
N VAL A 153 -7.95 20.40 7.40
CA VAL A 153 -6.84 20.90 6.58
C VAL A 153 -5.72 19.87 6.52
N TRP A 154 -5.43 19.37 5.33
CA TRP A 154 -4.25 18.55 5.03
C TRP A 154 -3.13 19.40 4.43
N LYS A 155 -1.89 18.98 4.68
CA LYS A 155 -0.66 19.66 4.30
C LYS A 155 0.40 18.65 3.89
N ASP A 156 1.40 19.14 3.15
CA ASP A 156 2.47 18.31 2.57
C ASP A 156 1.92 17.18 1.68
N HIS A 157 2.77 16.31 1.17
CA HIS A 157 2.36 15.11 0.45
C HIS A 157 1.57 14.16 1.37
N VAL A 158 0.53 13.53 0.84
CA VAL A 158 -0.15 12.41 1.49
C VAL A 158 -0.24 11.28 0.49
N TRP A 159 0.05 10.05 0.90
CA TRP A 159 -0.01 8.90 0.00
C TRP A 159 -0.58 7.68 0.70
N VAL A 160 -1.31 6.85 -0.05
CA VAL A 160 -2.21 5.83 0.53
C VAL A 160 -2.06 4.49 -0.20
N LEU A 161 -2.04 3.40 0.57
CA LEU A 161 -2.07 2.03 0.07
C LEU A 161 -2.84 1.09 1.02
N ARG A 162 -3.09 -0.15 0.58
CA ARG A 162 -3.75 -1.16 1.42
C ARG A 162 -2.77 -1.71 2.46
N THR A 163 -3.29 -2.13 3.61
CA THR A 163 -2.60 -2.96 4.60
C THR A 163 -3.49 -4.11 5.02
N ARG A 164 -2.91 -5.25 5.36
CA ARG A 164 -3.68 -6.46 5.71
C ARG A 164 -4.47 -6.28 7.01
N ARG A 165 -3.90 -5.57 7.98
CA ARG A 165 -4.51 -5.15 9.25
C ARG A 165 -3.85 -3.85 9.72
N VAL A 166 -4.47 -3.19 10.71
CA VAL A 166 -3.84 -2.12 11.48
C VAL A 166 -2.51 -2.63 12.05
N SER A 167 -1.44 -1.84 11.90
CA SER A 167 -0.08 -2.14 12.39
C SER A 167 0.54 -3.47 11.93
N SER A 168 0.10 -4.07 10.81
CA SER A 168 0.66 -5.37 10.38
C SER A 168 2.02 -5.34 9.68
N GLY A 169 2.49 -4.19 9.18
CA GLY A 169 3.70 -4.12 8.35
C GLY A 169 3.63 -4.94 7.05
N LEU A 170 2.42 -5.31 6.63
CA LEU A 170 2.09 -6.09 5.44
C LEU A 170 1.12 -5.28 4.59
N TYR A 171 1.67 -4.64 3.57
CA TYR A 171 0.99 -3.75 2.64
C TYR A 171 0.55 -4.49 1.37
N GLY A 172 -0.20 -3.78 0.52
CA GLY A 172 -0.65 -4.26 -0.77
C GLY A 172 -1.12 -3.11 -1.67
N ASP A 173 -1.27 -3.41 -2.95
CA ASP A 173 -1.68 -2.45 -3.98
C ASP A 173 -3.06 -1.86 -3.72
N LEU A 174 -3.20 -0.57 -4.04
CA LEU A 174 -4.47 0.14 -4.07
C LEU A 174 -5.10 0.00 -5.46
N VAL A 175 -6.39 -0.34 -5.50
CA VAL A 175 -7.16 -0.53 -6.73
C VAL A 175 -8.03 0.69 -6.96
N TRP A 176 -7.77 1.43 -8.04
CA TRP A 176 -8.37 2.76 -8.29
C TRP A 176 -9.90 2.77 -8.15
N ASP A 177 -10.60 1.95 -8.94
CA ASP A 177 -12.07 1.94 -9.01
C ASP A 177 -12.74 1.46 -7.70
N GLU A 178 -12.05 0.66 -6.89
CA GLU A 178 -12.58 0.14 -5.63
C GLU A 178 -12.32 1.08 -4.44
N ASP A 179 -11.12 1.65 -4.37
CA ASP A 179 -10.60 2.27 -3.15
C ASP A 179 -10.72 3.80 -3.15
N VAL A 180 -10.53 4.43 -4.31
CA VAL A 180 -10.57 5.90 -4.44
C VAL A 180 -11.93 6.49 -4.01
N PRO A 181 -13.09 5.89 -4.34
CA PRO A 181 -14.37 6.36 -3.83
C PRO A 181 -14.49 6.25 -2.30
N LEU A 182 -13.98 5.17 -1.70
CA LEU A 182 -14.01 4.96 -0.25
C LEU A 182 -13.12 5.96 0.48
N LEU A 183 -11.93 6.24 -0.07
CA LEU A 183 -11.00 7.25 0.45
C LEU A 183 -11.58 8.66 0.32
N LYS A 184 -12.26 8.99 -0.79
CA LYS A 184 -12.97 10.28 -0.93
C LYS A 184 -14.04 10.46 0.15
N THR A 185 -14.84 9.42 0.43
CA THR A 185 -15.81 9.45 1.54
C THR A 185 -15.13 9.70 2.89
N TYR A 186 -14.08 8.95 3.22
CA TYR A 186 -13.37 9.11 4.48
C TYR A 186 -12.76 10.51 4.65
N LEU A 187 -12.10 11.04 3.62
CA LEU A 187 -11.44 12.35 3.67
C LEU A 187 -12.43 13.53 3.78
N LYS A 188 -13.65 13.38 3.26
CA LYS A 188 -14.74 14.35 3.48
C LYS A 188 -15.22 14.36 4.94
N GLU A 189 -15.25 13.22 5.63
CA GLU A 189 -15.74 13.13 7.00
C GLU A 189 -14.65 13.28 8.09
N HIS A 190 -13.39 13.05 7.73
CA HIS A 190 -12.28 13.06 8.66
C HIS A 190 -11.99 14.47 9.21
N GLY A 191 -12.31 14.68 10.49
CA GLY A 191 -12.16 15.97 11.19
C GLY A 191 -13.48 16.70 11.46
N LYS A 192 -14.59 16.32 10.79
CA LYS A 192 -15.93 16.90 11.06
C LYS A 192 -16.55 16.39 12.38
N ASN A 193 -16.22 15.14 12.73
CA ASN A 193 -16.76 14.43 13.90
C ASN A 193 -15.70 14.27 15.01
N ASP A 194 -14.60 15.02 14.94
CA ASP A 194 -13.67 15.10 16.05
C ASP A 194 -14.28 16.05 17.10
N PRO A 195 -14.58 15.60 18.34
CA PRO A 195 -14.95 16.53 19.39
C PRO A 195 -13.73 17.41 19.63
N GLY A 196 -13.79 18.66 19.15
CA GLY A 196 -12.74 19.65 19.34
C GLY A 196 -12.31 19.68 20.81
N PRO A 197 -11.02 19.97 21.08
CA PRO A 197 -10.37 19.71 22.36
C PRO A 197 -11.28 20.14 23.49
N MET A 198 -11.74 19.17 24.29
CA MET A 198 -12.83 19.34 25.25
C MET A 198 -12.54 20.59 26.06
N THR A 199 -13.25 21.69 25.76
CA THR A 199 -13.07 22.95 26.46
C THR A 199 -13.71 22.79 27.81
N ILE A 200 -12.93 22.21 28.73
CA ILE A 200 -13.13 22.34 30.16
C ILE A 200 -13.01 23.84 30.41
N SER A 201 -14.16 24.51 30.37
CA SER A 201 -14.28 25.87 30.88
C SER A 201 -14.02 25.75 32.37
N TRP A 202 -12.77 25.97 32.76
CA TRP A 202 -12.40 26.22 34.14
C TRP A 202 -13.08 27.52 34.54
N ASP A 203 -14.31 27.42 35.00
CA ASP A 203 -14.97 28.53 35.66
C ASP A 203 -14.13 28.89 36.88
N SER A 204 -13.53 30.07 36.79
CA SER A 204 -12.59 30.56 37.80
C SER A 204 -13.32 31.06 39.07
N SER A 205 -14.66 30.93 39.11
CA SER A 205 -15.51 31.39 40.21
C SER A 205 -15.44 30.51 41.47
N GLU A 206 -15.14 29.21 41.35
CA GLU A 206 -15.15 28.28 42.51
C GLU A 206 -13.88 28.33 43.39
N CYS A 207 -12.82 29.05 43.00
CA CYS A 207 -11.65 29.28 43.87
C CYS A 207 -11.81 30.47 44.84
N ARG A 208 -13.01 30.69 45.41
CA ARG A 208 -13.25 31.66 46.50
C ARG A 208 -14.36 31.26 47.49
N SER A 209 -14.18 30.19 48.27
CA SER A 209 -14.66 30.18 49.68
C SER A 209 -14.22 28.95 50.48
N GLN A 210 -13.61 29.23 51.64
CA GLN A 210 -13.44 28.37 52.84
C GLN A 210 -12.39 27.26 52.76
#